data_AF-A0A938GPP1-F1
#
_entry.id   AF-A0A938GPP1-F1
#
_cell.length_a   1.000
_cell.length_b   1.000
_cell.length_c   1.000
_cell.angle_alpha   90.00
_cell.angle_beta   90.00
_cell.angle_gamma   90.00
#
_symmetry.space_group_name_H-M   'P 1'
#
loop_
_entity.id
_entity.type
_entity.pdbx_description
1 polymer ?
#
loop_
_entity_poly.entity_id
_entity_poly.type
_entity_poly.pdbx_seq_one_letter_code
_entity_poly.pdbx_strand_id
1 'polypeptide(L)'
;MAGVIGIQGELRHSDRGGDGVRGRVVSSGAGVVGEWVVLNSSTNAEVQNLKVRKGDTVDFVADCRSDESFDTYEWAPRIRYTKESLKEKGGAEVRTRWVAKDDFAGPQPPKSVTAEPWDLYAQALLLSNEFFFVD
;
A
#
# COMPACT_ATOMS: atom_id res chain seq x y z
N MET A 1 21.92 -7.10 -10.71
CA MET A 1 21.99 -5.83 -9.97
C MET A 1 21.33 -6.02 -8.62
N ALA A 2 22.05 -5.69 -7.55
CA ALA A 2 21.56 -5.71 -6.18
C ALA A 2 21.46 -4.27 -5.64
N GLY A 3 20.65 -4.05 -4.61
CA GLY A 3 20.56 -2.80 -3.89
C GLY A 3 20.06 -3.03 -2.47
N VAL A 4 20.23 -2.03 -1.62
CA VAL A 4 19.72 -2.02 -0.25
C VAL A 4 18.63 -0.95 -0.17
N ILE A 5 17.47 -1.34 0.35
CA ILE A 5 16.34 -0.44 0.57
C ILE A 5 16.02 -0.35 2.06
N GLY A 6 15.59 0.85 2.46
CA GLY A 6 14.93 1.11 3.73
C GLY A 6 13.42 1.23 3.52
N ILE A 7 12.66 0.72 4.48
CA ILE A 7 11.21 0.70 4.52
C ILE A 7 10.75 1.36 5.82
N GLN A 8 9.78 2.27 5.73
CA GLN A 8 9.19 2.95 6.88
C GLN A 8 7.70 3.17 6.66
N GLY A 9 6.92 3.20 7.73
CA GLY A 9 5.49 3.53 7.66
C GLY A 9 4.83 3.27 9.01
N GLU A 10 4.01 4.21 9.46
CA GLU A 10 3.23 4.00 10.68
C GLU A 10 2.09 3.04 10.37
N LEU A 11 2.06 1.92 11.09
CA LEU A 11 0.92 1.01 11.14
C LEU A 11 0.09 1.42 12.37
N ARG A 12 -1.18 1.74 12.15
CA ARG A 12 -2.08 2.23 13.20
C ARG A 12 -3.39 1.49 13.15
N HIS A 13 -3.89 1.14 14.33
CA HIS A 13 -5.24 0.64 14.53
C HIS A 13 -5.81 1.30 15.78
N SER A 14 -6.98 1.93 15.64
CA SER A 14 -7.49 2.89 16.65
C SER A 14 -8.74 2.43 17.36
N ASP A 15 -9.36 1.35 16.91
CA ASP A 15 -10.52 0.81 17.60
C ASP A 15 -10.07 0.17 18.92
N ARG A 16 -10.97 0.19 19.90
CA ARG A 16 -10.78 -0.47 21.19
C ARG A 16 -11.34 -1.88 21.18
N GLY A 17 -12.25 -2.19 20.26
CA GLY A 17 -12.75 -3.54 20.01
C GLY A 17 -11.81 -4.37 19.13
N GLY A 18 -12.15 -5.64 18.95
CA GLY A 18 -11.36 -6.59 18.17
C GLY A 18 -10.09 -7.06 18.86
N ASP A 19 -9.25 -7.76 18.12
CA ASP A 19 -7.90 -8.13 18.54
C ASP A 19 -6.80 -7.43 17.72
N GLY A 20 -7.18 -6.58 16.77
CA GLY A 20 -6.32 -5.67 16.06
C GLY A 20 -5.57 -6.32 14.91
N VAL A 21 -4.78 -5.51 14.21
CA VAL A 21 -4.19 -5.94 12.95
C VAL A 21 -2.73 -6.35 13.08
N ARG A 22 -2.32 -7.28 12.21
CA ARG A 22 -0.92 -7.63 11.99
C ARG A 22 -0.45 -7.07 10.66
N GLY A 23 0.65 -6.32 10.69
CA GLY A 23 1.39 -5.91 9.49
C GLY A 23 2.67 -6.72 9.33
N ARG A 24 2.99 -7.13 8.09
CA ARG A 24 4.21 -7.86 7.75
C ARG A 24 4.85 -7.31 6.49
N VAL A 25 6.19 -7.34 6.47
CA VAL A 25 6.97 -7.16 5.25
C VAL A 25 7.61 -8.49 4.91
N VAL A 26 7.33 -9.01 3.72
CA VAL A 26 7.82 -10.30 3.23
C VAL A 26 8.66 -10.08 1.99
N SER A 27 9.86 -10.63 1.95
CA SER A 27 10.71 -10.62 0.77
C SER A 27 10.79 -12.02 0.18
N SER A 28 10.71 -12.14 -1.15
CA SER A 28 10.90 -13.42 -1.83
C SER A 28 12.28 -14.06 -1.55
N GLY A 29 13.29 -13.25 -1.23
CA GLY A 29 14.65 -13.71 -0.96
C GLY A 29 14.98 -13.98 0.51
N ALA A 30 14.23 -13.39 1.45
CA ALA A 30 14.56 -13.42 2.87
C ALA A 30 13.39 -13.86 3.78
N GLY A 31 12.21 -14.12 3.23
CA GLY A 31 11.01 -14.44 4.01
C GLY A 31 10.46 -13.21 4.75
N VAL A 32 9.90 -13.41 5.94
CA VAL A 32 9.38 -12.31 6.77
C VAL A 32 10.55 -11.52 7.36
N VAL A 33 10.66 -10.24 6.98
CA VAL A 33 11.74 -9.34 7.42
C VAL A 33 11.27 -8.29 8.43
N GLY A 34 9.97 -8.24 8.69
CA GLY A 34 9.36 -7.43 9.73
C GLY A 34 7.92 -7.88 9.99
N GLU A 35 7.53 -7.87 11.25
CA GLU A 35 6.18 -8.19 11.71
C GLU A 35 5.83 -7.31 12.91
N TRP A 36 4.63 -6.73 12.89
CA TRP A 36 4.13 -5.88 13.97
C TRP A 36 2.66 -6.14 14.20
N VAL A 37 2.25 -6.09 15.46
CA VAL A 37 0.85 -6.20 15.89
C VAL A 37 0.47 -4.91 16.61
N VAL A 38 -0.67 -4.34 16.25
CA VAL A 38 -1.21 -3.13 16.88
C VAL A 38 -2.67 -3.34 17.28
N LEU A 39 -3.01 -2.89 18.48
CA LEU A 39 -4.37 -2.89 19.03
C LEU A 39 -4.54 -1.58 19.81
N ASN A 40 -5.49 -0.75 19.39
CA ASN A 40 -5.71 0.58 19.94
C ASN A 40 -4.39 1.37 20.11
N SER A 41 -3.50 1.26 19.12
CA SER A 41 -2.14 1.76 19.17
C SER A 41 -1.57 1.97 17.76
N SER A 42 -0.37 2.53 17.70
CA SER A 42 0.41 2.60 16.47
C SER A 42 1.85 2.21 16.72
N THR A 43 2.53 1.82 15.65
CA THR A 43 3.95 1.50 15.65
C THR A 43 4.60 1.89 14.33
N ASN A 44 5.87 2.24 14.36
CA ASN A 44 6.65 2.47 13.14
C ASN A 44 7.11 1.12 12.58
N ALA A 45 6.48 0.66 11.51
CA ALA A 45 6.84 -0.55 10.79
C ALA A 45 8.08 -0.28 9.92
N GLU A 46 9.27 -0.41 10.53
CA GLU A 46 10.55 -0.07 9.90
C GLU A 46 11.44 -1.29 9.63
N VAL A 47 12.02 -1.32 8.42
CA VAL A 47 13.10 -2.25 8.03
C VAL A 47 14.21 -1.43 7.41
N GLN A 48 15.36 -1.31 8.08
CA GLN A 48 16.39 -0.34 7.69
C GLN A 48 17.22 -0.78 6.47
N ASN A 49 17.58 -2.06 6.39
CA ASN A 49 18.58 -2.55 5.43
C ASN A 49 18.12 -3.86 4.78
N LEU A 50 17.11 -3.80 3.93
CA LEU A 50 16.67 -4.95 3.15
C LEU A 50 17.47 -5.03 1.85
N LYS A 51 18.25 -6.11 1.67
CA LYS A 51 18.94 -6.41 0.41
C LYS A 51 17.92 -6.94 -0.59
N VAL A 52 17.89 -6.35 -1.78
CA VAL A 52 17.04 -6.74 -2.90
C VAL A 52 17.84 -6.88 -4.19
N ARG A 53 17.38 -7.74 -5.08
CA ARG A 53 17.92 -7.95 -6.42
C ARG A 53 16.84 -7.73 -7.46
N LYS A 54 17.25 -7.47 -8.70
CA LYS A 54 16.30 -7.43 -9.82
C LYS A 54 15.52 -8.76 -9.88
N GLY A 55 14.20 -8.66 -9.83
CA GLY A 55 13.29 -9.81 -9.83
C GLY A 55 12.79 -10.23 -8.44
N ASP A 56 13.38 -9.71 -7.35
CA ASP A 56 12.84 -9.96 -6.01
C ASP A 56 11.50 -9.20 -5.81
N THR A 57 10.59 -9.78 -5.04
CA THR A 57 9.37 -9.11 -4.57
C THR A 57 9.53 -8.72 -3.11
N VAL A 58 8.85 -7.64 -2.74
CA VAL A 58 8.69 -7.19 -1.36
C VAL A 58 7.22 -6.89 -1.15
N ASP A 59 6.57 -7.75 -0.38
CA ASP A 59 5.14 -7.74 -0.15
C ASP A 59 4.84 -7.11 1.21
N PHE A 60 3.84 -6.22 1.23
CA PHE A 60 3.34 -5.55 2.42
C PHE A 60 1.98 -6.14 2.72
N VAL A 61 1.89 -6.92 3.80
CA VAL A 61 0.69 -7.67 4.14
C VAL A 61 0.08 -7.07 5.40
N ALA A 62 -1.20 -6.72 5.35
CA ALA A 62 -2.00 -6.41 6.52
C ALA A 62 -3.11 -7.46 6.59
N ASP A 63 -3.21 -8.15 7.73
CA ASP A 63 -4.18 -9.21 7.94
C ASP A 63 -4.79 -9.12 9.35
N CYS A 64 -6.03 -9.60 9.47
CA CYS A 64 -6.69 -9.78 10.75
C CYS A 64 -5.99 -10.89 11.55
N ARG A 65 -6.25 -10.90 12.85
CA ARG A 65 -5.66 -11.90 13.73
C ARG A 65 -6.62 -13.06 13.93
N SER A 66 -7.38 -13.08 15.01
CA SER A 66 -8.28 -14.19 15.33
C SER A 66 -9.58 -14.10 14.55
N ASP A 67 -10.08 -12.88 14.36
CA ASP A 67 -11.25 -12.54 13.56
C ASP A 67 -11.11 -11.12 12.98
N GLU A 68 -11.93 -10.77 11.99
CA GLU A 68 -11.87 -9.48 11.28
C GLU A 68 -12.65 -8.34 11.95
N SER A 69 -13.28 -8.58 13.10
CA SER A 69 -14.15 -7.59 13.73
C SER A 69 -13.35 -6.40 14.24
N PHE A 70 -13.80 -5.20 13.91
CA PHE A 70 -13.19 -3.93 14.33
C PHE A 70 -11.77 -3.68 13.81
N ASP A 71 -11.25 -4.46 12.86
CA ASP A 71 -9.87 -4.38 12.37
C ASP A 71 -9.59 -3.25 11.36
N THR A 72 -10.26 -2.10 11.49
CA THR A 72 -9.96 -0.94 10.65
C THR A 72 -8.55 -0.43 10.98
N TYR A 73 -7.71 -0.30 9.95
CA TYR A 73 -6.32 0.10 10.08
C TYR A 73 -5.89 1.18 9.09
N GLU A 74 -4.78 1.83 9.39
CA GLU A 74 -4.08 2.75 8.51
C GLU A 74 -2.62 2.28 8.36
N TRP A 75 -2.17 2.07 7.12
CA TRP A 75 -0.77 1.80 6.83
C TRP A 75 -0.40 2.25 5.41
N ALA A 76 0.60 3.11 5.29
CA ALA A 76 1.12 3.58 4.01
C ALA A 76 2.66 3.48 3.96
N PRO A 77 3.20 2.31 3.60
CA PRO A 77 4.64 2.09 3.53
C PRO A 77 5.36 3.03 2.55
N ARG A 78 6.59 3.38 2.90
CA ARG A 78 7.51 4.20 2.11
C ARG A 78 8.80 3.44 1.93
N ILE A 79 9.22 3.30 0.68
CA ILE A 79 10.44 2.57 0.30
C ILE A 79 11.44 3.57 -0.25
N ARG A 80 12.71 3.46 0.13
CA ARG A 80 13.81 4.22 -0.48
C ARG A 80 15.06 3.36 -0.61
N TYR A 81 15.85 3.58 -1.65
CA TYR A 81 17.23 3.09 -1.64
C TYR A 81 18.03 3.78 -0.53
N THR A 82 18.94 3.04 0.11
CA THR A 82 19.90 3.61 1.06
C THR A 82 20.90 4.52 0.34
N LYS A 83 21.52 5.46 1.06
CA LYS A 83 22.49 6.40 0.49
C LYS A 83 23.67 5.67 -0.16
N GLU A 84 24.07 4.53 0.41
CA GLU A 84 25.13 3.65 -0.09
C GLU A 84 24.76 3.08 -1.47
N SER A 85 23.55 2.52 -1.60
CA SER A 85 23.07 1.99 -2.89
C SER A 85 22.79 3.06 -3.96
N LEU A 86 22.57 4.30 -3.55
CA LEU A 86 22.45 5.43 -4.47
C LEU A 86 23.79 5.83 -5.10
N LYS A 87 24.91 5.70 -4.39
CA LYS A 87 26.25 6.04 -4.91
C LYS A 87 26.69 5.09 -6.02
N GLU A 88 26.26 3.82 -5.98
CA GLU A 88 26.58 2.81 -6.98
C GLU A 88 25.77 2.94 -8.28
N LYS A 89 24.64 3.65 -8.24
CA LYS A 89 23.79 3.91 -9.42
C LYS A 89 24.10 5.29 -9.99
N GLY A 90 25.12 5.36 -10.86
CA GLY A 90 25.50 6.59 -11.56
C GLY A 90 24.37 7.17 -12.42
N GLY A 91 24.04 8.44 -12.18
CA GLY A 91 23.82 9.45 -13.22
C GLY A 91 22.57 9.42 -14.11
N ALA A 92 21.51 8.68 -13.80
CA ALA A 92 20.23 8.80 -14.52
C ALA A 92 19.06 8.98 -13.53
N GLU A 93 17.97 9.62 -13.99
CA GLU A 93 16.70 9.82 -13.25
C GLU A 93 16.00 8.49 -12.94
N VAL A 94 16.66 7.63 -12.18
CA VAL A 94 16.07 6.39 -11.67
C VAL A 94 15.22 6.77 -10.47
N ARG A 95 13.97 6.33 -10.48
CA ARG A 95 13.11 6.45 -9.31
C ARG A 95 13.75 5.73 -8.12
N THR A 96 13.93 6.46 -7.01
CA THR A 96 14.63 5.96 -5.82
C THR A 96 13.75 5.90 -4.57
N ARG A 97 12.50 6.36 -4.70
CA ARG A 97 11.53 6.46 -3.62
C ARG A 97 10.13 6.06 -4.09
N TRP A 98 9.44 5.32 -3.25
CA TRP A 98 8.05 4.92 -3.40
C TRP A 98 7.29 5.25 -2.11
N VAL A 99 6.04 5.69 -2.25
CA VAL A 99 5.15 6.08 -1.16
C VAL A 99 3.78 5.50 -1.48
N ALA A 100 3.35 4.49 -0.74
CA ALA A 100 2.12 3.75 -1.06
C ALA A 100 0.89 4.66 -1.15
N LYS A 101 0.79 5.66 -0.27
CA LYS A 101 -0.30 6.64 -0.29
C LYS A 101 -0.41 7.39 -1.62
N ASP A 102 0.72 7.70 -2.26
CA ASP A 102 0.75 8.46 -3.51
C ASP A 102 0.67 7.51 -4.72
N ASP A 103 1.33 6.35 -4.62
CA ASP A 103 1.48 5.38 -5.71
C ASP A 103 0.26 4.47 -5.91
N PHE A 104 -0.61 4.37 -4.91
CA PHE A 104 -1.86 3.59 -4.95
C PHE A 104 -3.10 4.46 -4.74
N ALA A 105 -3.01 5.78 -4.90
CA ALA A 105 -4.13 6.72 -4.76
C ALA A 105 -5.22 6.56 -5.85
N GLY A 106 -5.03 5.65 -6.81
CA GLY A 106 -5.82 5.57 -8.04
C GLY A 106 -5.46 6.69 -9.03
N PRO A 107 -6.06 6.69 -10.23
CA PRO A 107 -5.90 7.78 -11.18
C PRO A 107 -6.36 9.08 -10.51
N GLN A 108 -5.55 10.14 -10.58
CA GLN A 108 -6.01 11.45 -10.11
C GLN A 108 -7.27 11.84 -10.89
N PRO A 109 -8.37 12.21 -10.21
CA PRO A 109 -9.53 12.71 -10.91
C PRO A 109 -9.09 13.89 -11.79
N PRO A 110 -9.53 13.96 -13.06
CA PRO A 110 -9.23 15.10 -13.92
C PRO A 110 -9.56 16.38 -13.16
N LYS A 111 -8.72 17.42 -13.31
CA LYS A 111 -8.84 18.69 -12.58
C LYS A 111 -10.19 19.42 -12.78
N SER A 112 -11.05 18.93 -13.67
CA SER A 112 -12.46 19.26 -13.79
C SER A 112 -13.16 18.14 -14.54
N VAL A 113 -13.92 17.29 -13.84
CA VAL A 113 -14.95 16.46 -14.48
C VAL A 113 -16.27 17.16 -14.25
N THR A 114 -16.60 18.14 -15.10
CA THR A 114 -18.00 18.25 -15.49
C THR A 114 -18.27 16.97 -16.28
N ALA A 115 -19.09 16.06 -15.75
CA ALA A 115 -19.47 14.86 -16.48
C ALA A 115 -20.09 15.33 -17.81
N GLU A 116 -19.47 14.96 -18.92
CA GLU A 116 -20.00 15.33 -20.23
C GLU A 116 -21.34 14.60 -20.42
N PRO A 117 -22.27 15.13 -21.23
CA PRO A 117 -23.60 14.51 -21.41
C PRO A 117 -23.56 13.02 -21.77
N TRP A 118 -22.49 12.57 -22.44
CA TRP A 118 -22.28 11.16 -22.77
C TRP A 118 -21.87 10.29 -21.58
N ASP A 119 -21.11 10.82 -20.62
CA ASP A 119 -20.75 10.11 -19.39
C ASP A 119 -22.00 9.88 -18.53
N LEU A 120 -22.86 10.90 -18.45
CA LEU A 120 -24.16 10.80 -17.77
C LEU A 120 -25.10 9.82 -18.47
N TYR A 121 -25.12 9.81 -19.82
CA TYR A 121 -25.91 8.85 -20.58
C TYR A 121 -25.41 7.40 -20.38
N ALA A 122 -24.10 7.18 -20.37
CA ALA A 122 -23.51 5.87 -20.08
C ALA A 122 -23.83 5.41 -18.65
N GLN A 123 -23.77 6.30 -17.66
CA GLN A 123 -24.20 6.00 -16.29
C GLN A 123 -25.69 5.67 -16.21
N ALA A 124 -26.55 6.42 -16.91
CA ALA A 124 -27.98 6.14 -16.96
C ALA A 124 -28.26 4.77 -17.59
N LEU A 125 -27.59 4.41 -18.68
CA LEU A 125 -27.69 3.09 -19.29
C LEU A 125 -27.20 1.98 -18.36
N LEU A 126 -26.07 2.18 -17.67
CA LEU A 126 -25.52 1.21 -16.73
C LEU A 126 -26.50 0.94 -15.57
N LEU A 127 -27.05 2.00 -14.98
CA LEU A 127 -28.03 1.90 -13.91
C LEU A 127 -29.36 1.30 -14.39
N SER A 128 -29.78 1.59 -15.63
CA SER A 128 -31.03 1.07 -16.18
C SER A 128 -31.05 -0.47 -16.34
N ASN A 129 -29.88 -1.10 -16.42
CA ASN A 129 -29.76 -2.56 -16.43
C ASN A 129 -29.97 -3.19 -15.04
N GLU A 130 -29.71 -2.47 -13.95
CA GLU A 130 -29.82 -3.00 -12.59
C GLU A 130 -31.22 -2.81 -11.99
N PHE A 131 -32.04 -1.91 -12.56
CA PHE A 131 -33.42 -1.65 -12.11
C PHE A 131 -34.52 -2.34 -12.95
N PHE A 132 -34.15 -3.20 -13.91
CA PHE A 132 -35.14 -3.99 -14.66
C PHE A 132 -35.45 -5.32 -13.94
N PHE A 133 -36.12 -5.23 -12.80
CA PHE A 133 -36.81 -6.39 -12.23
C PHE A 133 -38.21 -6.46 -12.85
N VAL A 134 -38.50 -7.54 -13.56
CA VAL A 134 -39.88 -7.95 -13.87
C VAL A 134 -40.27 -8.93 -12.77
N ASP A 135 -41.27 -8.59 -11.96
CA ASP A 135 -41.95 -9.52 -11.06
C ASP A 135 -42.88 -10.44 -11.89
#